data_AF-A0A5S3WL14-F1
#
_entry.id   AF-A0A5S3WL14-F1
#
_cell.length_a   1.000
_cell.length_b   1.000
_cell.length_c   1.000
_cell.angle_alpha   90.00
_cell.angle_beta   90.00
_cell.angle_gamma   90.00
#
_symmetry.space_group_name_H-M   'P 1'
#
loop_
_entity.id
_entity.type
_entity.pdbx_description
1 polymer ?
#
loop_
_entity_poly.entity_id
_entity_poly.type
_entity_poly.pdbx_seq_one_letter_code
_entity_poly.pdbx_strand_id
1 'polypeptide(L)'
;THQHLRQQGFSDERHLDVAASIEVSMTKFLAGRLDLILNTEAAMTLALRQRELSANTVIKVWELQQSQRTPLCLAVNKHSDPQLVQALKQVFDEKNKR
;
A
#
# COMPACT_ATOMS: atom_id res chain seq x y z
N THR A 1 5.27 -2.22 10.77
CA THR A 1 6.63 -1.83 10.34
C THR A 1 7.16 -0.61 11.08
N HIS A 2 6.49 0.56 11.04
CA HIS A 2 6.97 1.79 11.70
C HIS A 2 7.32 1.61 13.19
N GLN A 3 6.39 1.11 14.01
CA GLN A 3 6.64 0.83 15.43
C GLN A 3 7.80 -0.15 15.66
N HIS A 4 7.92 -1.18 14.81
CA HIS A 4 9.01 -2.15 14.91
C HIS A 4 10.37 -1.49 14.65
N LEU A 5 10.49 -0.64 13.63
CA LEU A 5 11.72 0.11 13.36
C LEU A 5 12.07 1.06 14.50
N ARG A 6 11.07 1.72 15.11
CA ARG A 6 11.29 2.56 16.30
C ARG A 6 11.86 1.76 17.48
N GLN A 7 11.39 0.53 17.70
CA GLN A 7 11.94 -0.36 18.73
C GLN A 7 13.40 -0.76 18.45
N GLN A 8 13.85 -0.68 17.19
CA GLN A 8 15.23 -0.93 16.78
C GLN A 8 16.09 0.35 16.75
N GLY A 9 15.61 1.48 17.31
CA GLY A 9 16.37 2.72 17.42
C GLY A 9 16.21 3.70 16.25
N PHE A 10 15.31 3.43 15.30
CA PHE A 10 14.98 4.39 14.26
C PHE A 10 14.13 5.53 14.86
N SER A 11 14.33 6.75 14.37
CA SER A 11 13.61 7.94 14.84
C SER A 11 12.91 8.63 13.67
N ASP A 12 11.76 9.21 13.97
CA ASP A 12 11.02 10.05 13.04
C ASP A 12 11.89 11.24 12.61
N GLU A 13 11.66 11.72 11.39
CA GLU A 13 12.36 12.88 10.76
C GLU A 13 13.86 12.70 10.49
N ARG A 14 14.48 11.63 10.99
CA ARG A 14 15.88 11.26 10.71
C ARG A 14 15.99 10.00 9.86
N HIS A 15 15.28 8.95 10.24
CA HIS A 15 15.31 7.66 9.54
C HIS A 15 13.94 7.26 8.99
N LEU A 16 12.86 7.75 9.62
CA LEU A 16 11.48 7.42 9.25
C LEU A 16 10.77 8.67 8.74
N ASP A 17 10.29 8.61 7.50
CA ASP A 17 9.42 9.62 6.90
C ASP A 17 8.00 9.06 6.81
N VAL A 18 7.06 9.72 7.49
CA VAL A 18 5.64 9.40 7.41
C VAL A 18 4.97 10.46 6.55
N ALA A 19 4.53 10.06 5.36
CA ALA A 19 3.82 10.94 4.44
C ALA A 19 2.31 10.72 4.51
N ALA A 20 1.55 11.78 4.17
CA ALA A 20 0.10 11.74 4.13
C ALA A 20 -0.46 10.85 2.99
N SER A 21 0.34 10.55 1.97
CA SER A 21 -0.03 9.67 0.86
C SER A 21 1.19 8.96 0.28
N ILE A 22 0.96 7.83 -0.39
CA ILE A 22 2.01 7.11 -1.12
C ILE A 22 2.62 7.95 -2.24
N GLU A 23 1.85 8.88 -2.82
CA GLU A 23 2.32 9.75 -3.89
C GLU A 23 3.41 10.71 -3.39
N VAL A 24 3.24 11.29 -2.20
CA VAL A 24 4.25 12.13 -1.55
C VAL A 24 5.50 11.33 -1.25
N SER A 25 5.37 10.10 -0.72
CA SER A 25 6.51 9.19 -0.50
C SER A 25 7.25 8.88 -1.81
N MET A 26 6.53 8.58 -2.89
CA MET A 26 7.12 8.28 -4.20
C MET A 26 7.91 9.46 -4.76
N THR A 27 7.39 10.68 -4.65
CA THR A 27 8.09 11.89 -5.11
C THR A 27 9.38 12.12 -4.33
N LYS A 28 9.37 11.95 -3.00
CA LYS A 28 10.59 12.06 -2.17
C LYS A 28 11.61 10.96 -2.51
N PHE A 29 11.15 9.74 -2.71
CA PHE A 29 11.99 8.59 -3.07
C PHE A 29 12.68 8.79 -4.41
N LEU A 30 11.94 9.14 -5.46
CA LEU A 30 12.51 9.39 -6.80
C LEU A 30 13.44 10.61 -6.84
N ALA A 31 13.24 11.59 -5.95
CA ALA A 31 14.14 12.72 -5.76
C ALA A 31 15.40 12.39 -4.93
N GLY A 32 15.60 11.13 -4.52
CA GLY A 32 16.74 10.69 -3.71
C GLY A 32 16.70 11.15 -2.25
N ARG A 33 15.55 11.61 -1.76
CA ARG A 33 15.38 12.01 -0.34
C ARG A 33 15.03 10.85 0.57
N LEU A 34 14.59 9.73 0.01
CA LEU A 34 14.36 8.47 0.72
C LEU A 34 15.17 7.39 0.02
N ASP A 35 15.91 6.59 0.77
CA ASP A 35 16.65 5.44 0.24
C ASP A 35 15.77 4.20 0.09
N LEU A 36 14.68 4.14 0.85
CA LEU A 36 13.77 3.00 0.89
C LEU A 36 12.32 3.47 0.98
N ILE A 37 11.45 2.77 0.26
CA ILE A 37 10.00 2.97 0.32
C ILE A 37 9.30 1.62 0.49
N LEU A 38 8.33 1.56 1.41
CA LEU A 38 7.50 0.39 1.60
C LEU A 38 6.28 0.48 0.68
N ASN A 39 6.14 -0.47 -0.25
CA ASN A 39 4.99 -0.54 -1.14
C ASN A 39 4.75 -1.98 -1.63
N THR A 40 3.62 -2.22 -2.28
CA THR A 40 3.40 -3.45 -3.05
C THR A 40 4.02 -3.31 -4.44
N GLU A 41 4.41 -4.43 -5.07
CA GLU A 41 4.94 -4.41 -6.44
C GLU A 41 3.95 -3.82 -7.45
N ALA A 42 2.66 -4.12 -7.30
CA ALA A 42 1.61 -3.61 -8.16
C ALA A 42 1.48 -2.07 -8.04
N ALA A 43 1.45 -1.54 -6.82
CA ALA A 43 1.38 -0.10 -6.59
C ALA A 43 2.66 0.62 -7.03
N MET A 44 3.84 0.02 -6.84
CA MET A 44 5.11 0.56 -7.33
C MET A 44 5.11 0.63 -8.87
N THR A 45 4.72 -0.46 -9.54
CA THR A 45 4.62 -0.52 -11.00
C THR A 45 3.67 0.54 -11.55
N LEU A 46 2.49 0.69 -10.93
CA LEU A 46 1.52 1.71 -11.32
C LEU A 46 2.10 3.13 -11.14
N ALA A 47 2.72 3.41 -10.00
CA ALA A 47 3.28 4.73 -9.69
C ALA A 47 4.42 5.13 -10.65
N LEU A 48 5.25 4.17 -11.07
CA LEU A 48 6.29 4.39 -12.07
C LEU A 48 5.69 4.66 -13.45
N ARG A 49 4.70 3.86 -13.88
CA ARG A 49 4.00 4.07 -15.17
C ARG A 49 3.32 5.43 -15.27
N GLN A 50 2.66 5.88 -14.20
CA GLN A 50 2.03 7.21 -14.14
C GLN A 50 3.03 8.37 -14.28
N ARG A 51 4.32 8.10 -14.06
CA ARG A 51 5.42 9.07 -14.21
C ARG A 51 6.26 8.79 -15.46
N GLU A 52 5.78 7.92 -16.35
CA GLU A 52 6.48 7.51 -17.57
C GLU A 52 7.86 6.88 -17.31
N LEU A 53 8.04 6.27 -16.13
CA LEU A 53 9.27 5.61 -15.71
C LEU A 53 9.21 4.10 -15.94
N SER A 54 10.36 3.51 -16.26
CA SER A 54 10.52 2.07 -16.38
C SER A 54 10.50 1.38 -15.01
N ALA A 55 10.03 0.13 -14.96
CA ALA A 55 10.13 -0.71 -13.76
C ALA A 55 11.58 -0.91 -13.29
N ASN A 56 12.56 -0.81 -14.20
CA ASN A 56 13.99 -0.94 -13.90
C ASN A 56 14.57 0.30 -13.18
N THR A 57 13.78 1.35 -12.97
CA THR A 57 14.20 2.54 -12.20
C THR A 57 14.40 2.23 -10.71
N VAL A 58 13.84 1.12 -10.23
CA VAL A 58 13.89 0.71 -8.84
C VAL A 58 14.31 -0.76 -8.73
N ILE A 59 14.85 -1.14 -7.59
CA ILE A 59 15.17 -2.53 -7.26
C ILE A 59 14.36 -2.97 -6.05
N LYS A 60 13.79 -4.17 -6.10
CA LYS A 60 13.17 -4.80 -4.92
C LYS A 60 14.29 -5.30 -4.01
N VAL A 61 14.44 -4.70 -2.84
CA VAL A 61 15.50 -5.07 -1.88
C VAL A 61 15.04 -6.19 -0.94
N TRP A 62 13.85 -6.06 -0.35
CA TRP A 62 13.28 -7.07 0.55
C TRP A 62 11.77 -7.19 0.40
N GLU A 63 11.27 -8.39 0.68
CA GLU A 63 9.84 -8.67 0.77
C GLU A 63 9.48 -8.98 2.22
N LEU A 64 8.62 -8.15 2.80
CA LEU A 64 8.11 -8.39 4.14
C LEU A 64 7.06 -9.50 4.07
N GLN A 65 7.35 -10.64 4.69
CA GLN A 65 6.38 -11.71 4.90
C GLN A 65 5.26 -11.17 5.80
N GLN A 66 4.13 -10.80 5.21
CA GLN A 66 2.95 -10.45 6.00
C GLN A 66 2.49 -11.71 6.73
N SER A 67 2.54 -11.68 8.06
CA SER A 67 2.03 -12.73 8.94
C SER A 67 0.54 -12.91 8.68
N GLN A 68 0.21 -13.81 7.75
CA GLN A 68 -1.15 -14.08 7.25
C GLN A 68 -1.76 -12.85 6.56
N ARG A 69 -2.13 -13.00 5.28
CA ARG A 69 -2.82 -11.96 4.50
C ARG A 69 -3.96 -11.37 5.34
N THR A 70 -3.80 -10.16 5.86
CA THR A 70 -4.94 -9.44 6.43
C THR A 70 -5.96 -9.34 5.31
N PRO A 71 -7.16 -9.92 5.47
CA PRO A 71 -8.14 -9.94 4.40
C PRO A 71 -8.49 -8.49 4.03
N LEU A 72 -8.52 -8.20 2.74
CA LEU A 72 -9.07 -6.95 2.25
C LEU A 72 -10.58 -6.99 2.51
N CYS A 73 -11.05 -6.10 3.38
CA CYS A 73 -12.47 -5.99 3.69
C CYS A 73 -13.10 -4.87 2.87
N LEU A 74 -14.30 -5.12 2.35
CA LEU A 74 -15.16 -4.09 1.79
C LEU A 74 -15.99 -3.47 2.91
N ALA A 75 -16.11 -2.15 2.91
CA ALA A 75 -16.97 -1.41 3.83
C ALA A 75 -17.95 -0.55 3.03
N VAL A 76 -19.19 -0.48 3.51
CA VAL A 76 -20.26 0.37 2.96
C VAL A 76 -20.73 1.32 4.06
N ASN A 77 -21.31 2.46 3.67
CA ASN A 77 -21.91 3.38 4.63
C ASN A 77 -23.09 2.69 5.34
N LYS A 78 -23.25 2.91 6.64
CA LYS A 78 -24.36 2.34 7.43
C LYS A 78 -25.75 2.76 6.92
N HIS A 79 -25.84 3.89 6.22
CA HIS A 79 -27.07 4.42 5.64
C HIS A 79 -27.24 4.10 4.15
N SER A 80 -26.35 3.29 3.57
CA SER A 80 -26.52 2.83 2.18
C SER A 80 -27.79 1.98 2.04
N ASP A 81 -28.41 2.03 0.86
CA ASP A 81 -29.59 1.24 0.53
C ASP A 81 -29.34 -0.26 0.81
N PRO A 82 -30.18 -0.93 1.63
CA PRO A 82 -30.08 -2.36 1.91
C PRO A 82 -30.04 -3.24 0.64
N GLN A 83 -30.72 -2.83 -0.44
CA GLN A 83 -30.71 -3.57 -1.71
C GLN A 83 -29.33 -3.55 -2.36
N LEU A 84 -28.65 -2.40 -2.34
CA LEU A 84 -27.27 -2.26 -2.82
C LEU A 84 -26.31 -3.16 -2.01
N VAL A 85 -26.44 -3.16 -0.68
CA VAL A 85 -25.60 -3.99 0.19
C VAL A 85 -25.78 -5.47 -0.13
N GLN A 86 -27.03 -5.90 -0.38
CA GLN A 86 -27.32 -7.28 -0.71
C GLN A 86 -26.76 -7.66 -2.09
N ALA A 87 -26.89 -6.80 -3.09
CA ALA A 87 -26.33 -7.02 -4.42
C ALA A 87 -24.79 -7.16 -4.38
N LEU A 88 -24.11 -6.30 -3.61
CA LEU A 88 -22.66 -6.38 -3.43
C LEU A 88 -22.26 -7.71 -2.78
N LYS A 89 -22.94 -8.13 -1.71
CA LYS A 89 -22.64 -9.41 -1.04
C LYS A 89 -22.73 -10.60 -2.01
N GLN A 90 -23.79 -10.67 -2.81
CA GLN A 90 -23.98 -11.76 -3.77
C GLN A 90 -22.82 -11.85 -4.77
N VAL A 91 -22.44 -10.72 -5.39
CA VAL A 91 -21.36 -10.68 -6.39
C VAL A 91 -20.01 -11.11 -5.79
N PHE A 92 -19.69 -10.63 -4.59
CA PHE A 92 -18.40 -10.96 -3.96
C PHE A 92 -18.36 -12.37 -3.38
N ASP A 93 -19.49 -12.92 -2.89
CA ASP A 93 -19.58 -14.32 -2.45
C ASP A 93 -19.38 -15.30 -3.62
N GLU A 94 -19.93 -15.01 -4.80
CA GLU A 94 -19.69 -15.80 -6.00
C GLU A 94 -18.23 -15.77 -6.45
N LYS A 95 -17.61 -14.58 -6.40
CA LYS A 95 -16.20 -14.41 -6.77
C LYS A 95 -15.25 -15.15 -5.83
N ASN A 96 -15.54 -15.19 -4.53
CA ASN A 96 -14.69 -15.83 -3.53
C ASN A 96 -14.80 -17.36 -3.48
N LYS A 97 -15.82 -17.95 -4.13
CA LYS A 97 -15.98 -19.41 -4.28
C LYS A 97 -15.20 -20.00 -5.46
N ARG A 98 -14.71 -19.17 -6.37
CA ARG A 98 -13.91 -19.55 -7.54
C ARG A 98 -12.43 -19.45 -7.23
#